data_AF-A0AAV1J301-F1
#
_entry.id   AF-A0AAV1J301-F1
#
_cell.length_a   1.000
_cell.length_b   1.000
_cell.length_c   1.000
_cell.angle_alpha   90.00
_cell.angle_beta   90.00
_cell.angle_gamma   90.00
#
_symmetry.space_group_name_H-M   'P 1'
#
loop_
_entity.id
_entity.type
_entity.pdbx_description
1 polymer ?
#
loop_
_entity_poly.entity_id
_entity_poly.type
_entity_poly.pdbx_seq_one_letter_code
_entity_poly.pdbx_strand_id
1 'polypeptide(L)'
;MYSSGRDSFRSRDSTSSTRSDARERIKDCLRKFIAFMFTQVGVGALVVCYAILGAAGFMHIEKDSPDEQLENVKQWRISCVEQLWDITNRYNVLNQTAWTYNSNNVLKVFQNNITNAIRQGYNGRTPEEIWSFPAALMYSLSVFTMIGYGNVVPKTAWGKVGTIAYACFGIPIYILYFCNMGKVLAQSFKWLYITAHECSRREDPLLEDGEIQPVKRKITVPSTACLWVISFYILSGTIMFGAWEKWNYLDSTYFCVISLCKIGFGDFVPGANIADSAEGSHVKLVINFIYVLLGMGLVAMCYNLMCEDVRVKVRELREELKNCLDDITLKITVCMNDTKYYHQRQTRNIK
;
A
#
# COMPACT_ATOMS: atom_id res chain seq x y z
N MET A 1 -71.10 38.44 44.30
CA MET A 1 -71.03 39.41 43.19
C MET A 1 -69.55 39.54 42.82
N TYR A 2 -69.16 39.12 41.60
CA TYR A 2 -67.82 39.13 40.96
C TYR A 2 -66.68 38.37 41.66
N SER A 3 -66.27 37.18 41.19
CA SER A 3 -65.42 36.84 40.02
C SER A 3 -63.91 37.01 40.27
N SER A 4 -63.24 35.88 40.30
CA SER A 4 -61.78 35.69 40.29
C SER A 4 -61.23 35.80 38.86
N GLY A 5 -59.95 36.12 38.71
CA GLY A 5 -59.24 36.10 37.43
C GLY A 5 -57.83 36.67 37.51
N ARG A 6 -56.87 35.81 37.88
CA ARG A 6 -55.43 36.03 37.65
C ARG A 6 -55.18 36.17 36.15
N ASP A 7 -54.39 37.16 35.75
CA ASP A 7 -53.57 37.05 34.53
C ASP A 7 -52.23 37.76 34.73
N SER A 8 -51.18 36.96 34.55
CA SER A 8 -49.78 37.33 34.65
C SER A 8 -49.32 38.00 33.35
N PHE A 9 -49.06 39.30 33.42
CA PHE A 9 -48.38 40.01 32.34
C PHE A 9 -46.87 39.71 32.37
N ARG A 10 -46.49 38.80 31.47
CA ARG A 10 -45.21 38.72 30.72
C ARG A 10 -44.05 39.59 31.22
N SER A 11 -43.11 38.95 31.91
CA SER A 11 -41.70 39.33 31.87
C SER A 11 -41.10 38.91 30.52
N ARG A 12 -40.71 39.91 29.71
CA ARG A 12 -39.68 39.77 28.67
C ARG A 12 -38.34 40.13 29.31
N ASP A 13 -37.37 39.27 29.05
CA ASP A 13 -35.91 39.49 29.02
C ASP A 13 -35.16 38.38 29.79
N SER A 14 -35.22 37.19 29.21
CA SER A 14 -34.11 36.24 29.30
C SER A 14 -33.30 36.32 28.01
N THR A 15 -32.27 37.15 28.07
CA THR A 15 -31.14 37.17 27.14
C THR A 15 -30.46 35.80 27.18
N SER A 16 -30.69 34.95 26.19
CA SER A 16 -29.85 33.76 25.93
C SER A 16 -29.33 33.75 24.50
N SER A 17 -28.77 34.89 24.08
CA SER A 17 -27.86 34.90 22.93
C SER A 17 -26.53 34.25 23.32
N THR A 18 -26.07 33.37 22.44
CA THR A 18 -24.66 33.00 22.20
C THR A 18 -23.95 32.14 23.25
N ARG A 19 -24.36 30.87 23.36
CA ARG A 19 -23.41 29.78 23.69
C ARG A 19 -23.84 28.41 23.15
N SER A 20 -24.53 28.35 22.01
CA SER A 20 -24.58 27.13 21.20
C SER A 20 -23.23 27.00 20.48
N ASP A 21 -22.40 26.18 21.11
CA ASP A 21 -20.94 26.08 21.04
C ASP A 21 -20.29 26.16 19.66
N ALA A 22 -19.14 26.84 19.58
CA ALA A 22 -18.18 26.69 18.48
C ALA A 22 -17.83 25.21 18.22
N ARG A 23 -17.94 24.37 19.25
CA ARG A 23 -17.80 22.91 19.20
C ARG A 23 -18.86 22.23 18.32
N GLU A 24 -20.10 22.73 18.30
CA GLU A 24 -21.15 22.20 17.41
C GLU A 24 -20.90 22.62 15.96
N ARG A 25 -20.48 23.86 15.71
CA ARG A 25 -20.12 24.32 14.36
C ARG A 25 -18.92 23.55 13.79
N ILE A 26 -17.92 23.26 14.62
CA ILE A 26 -16.78 22.42 14.24
C ILE A 26 -17.23 20.99 13.97
N LYS A 27 -18.09 20.40 14.81
CA LYS A 27 -18.66 19.06 14.57
C LYS A 27 -19.46 18.99 13.27
N ASP A 28 -20.25 20.00 12.96
CA ASP A 28 -21.04 20.05 11.73
C ASP A 28 -20.17 20.28 10.49
N CYS A 29 -19.13 21.10 10.61
CA CYS A 29 -18.13 21.26 9.56
C CYS A 29 -17.36 19.95 9.33
N LEU A 30 -16.96 19.27 10.42
CA LEU A 30 -16.28 17.98 10.36
C LEU A 30 -17.20 16.91 9.77
N ARG A 31 -18.49 16.90 10.13
CA ARG A 31 -19.48 15.97 9.57
C ARG A 31 -19.70 16.19 8.08
N LYS A 32 -19.85 17.45 7.65
CA LYS A 32 -19.98 17.82 6.23
C LYS A 32 -18.70 17.52 5.46
N PHE A 33 -17.54 17.76 6.06
CA PHE A 33 -16.24 17.40 5.51
C PHE A 33 -16.12 15.88 5.34
N ILE A 34 -16.39 15.10 6.39
CA ILE A 34 -16.39 13.64 6.32
C ILE A 34 -17.36 13.14 5.24
N ALA A 35 -18.59 13.66 5.20
CA ALA A 35 -19.56 13.31 4.16
C ALA A 35 -19.07 13.65 2.74
N PHE A 36 -18.38 14.79 2.57
CA PHE A 36 -17.72 15.15 1.31
C PHE A 36 -16.58 14.19 0.96
N MET A 37 -15.75 13.78 1.92
CA MET A 37 -14.66 12.82 1.70
C MET A 37 -15.14 11.46 1.19
N PHE A 38 -16.37 11.06 1.52
CA PHE A 38 -17.00 9.83 1.00
C PHE A 38 -17.62 9.97 -0.41
N THR A 39 -17.63 11.17 -1.00
CA THR A 39 -17.99 11.35 -2.42
C THR A 39 -16.83 10.96 -3.33
N GLN A 40 -17.11 10.53 -4.57
CA GLN A 40 -16.06 10.22 -5.57
C GLN A 40 -15.07 11.38 -5.76
N VAL A 41 -15.56 12.62 -5.70
CA VAL A 41 -14.75 13.84 -5.78
C VAL A 41 -13.89 14.03 -4.52
N GLY A 42 -14.44 13.77 -3.33
CA GLY A 42 -13.70 13.86 -2.06
C GLY A 42 -12.61 12.80 -1.91
N VAL A 43 -12.85 11.56 -2.36
CA VAL A 43 -11.82 10.51 -2.40
C VAL A 43 -10.69 10.91 -3.36
N GLY A 44 -11.03 11.46 -4.53
CA GLY A 44 -10.04 11.99 -5.47
C GLY A 44 -9.17 13.09 -4.87
N ALA A 45 -9.79 14.06 -4.18
CA ALA A 45 -9.06 15.12 -3.48
C ALA A 45 -8.15 14.57 -2.36
N LEU A 46 -8.60 13.55 -1.61
CA LEU A 46 -7.79 12.90 -0.57
C LEU A 46 -6.51 12.31 -1.15
N VAL A 47 -6.61 11.57 -2.26
CA VAL A 47 -5.46 10.95 -2.93
C VAL A 47 -4.45 12.00 -3.39
N VAL A 48 -4.93 13.11 -3.97
CA VAL A 48 -4.07 14.22 -4.40
C VAL A 48 -3.36 14.86 -3.20
N CYS A 49 -4.09 15.14 -2.11
CA CYS A 49 -3.49 15.69 -0.90
C CYS A 49 -2.45 14.75 -0.28
N TYR A 50 -2.72 13.45 -0.23
CA TYR A 50 -1.77 12.44 0.25
C TYR A 50 -0.51 12.39 -0.61
N ALA A 51 -0.65 12.49 -1.94
CA ALA A 51 0.50 12.56 -2.86
C ALA A 51 1.34 13.83 -2.66
N ILE A 52 0.71 15.00 -2.46
CA ILE A 52 1.42 16.26 -2.18
C ILE A 52 2.17 16.18 -0.84
N LEU A 53 1.55 15.63 0.21
CA LEU A 53 2.20 15.41 1.50
C LEU A 53 3.39 14.44 1.38
N GLY A 54 3.21 13.35 0.64
CA GLY A 54 4.30 12.41 0.33
C GLY A 54 5.45 13.08 -0.42
N ALA A 55 5.15 13.89 -1.44
CA ALA A 55 6.15 14.63 -2.20
C ALA A 55 6.94 15.60 -1.32
N ALA A 56 6.27 16.38 -0.48
CA ALA A 56 6.93 17.29 0.45
C ALA A 56 7.80 16.54 1.48
N GLY A 57 7.31 15.41 2.00
CA GLY A 57 8.04 14.54 2.92
C GLY A 57 9.31 13.97 2.31
N PHE A 58 9.20 13.31 1.15
CA PHE A 58 10.36 12.74 0.46
C PHE A 58 11.35 13.81 -0.02
N MET A 59 10.87 14.97 -0.49
CA MET A 59 11.75 16.08 -0.82
C MET A 59 12.53 16.59 0.38
N HIS A 60 11.95 16.60 1.58
CA HIS A 60 12.67 17.04 2.77
C HIS A 60 13.67 15.99 3.26
N ILE A 61 13.33 14.70 3.14
CA ILE A 61 14.16 13.59 3.62
C ILE A 61 15.33 13.32 2.66
N GLU A 62 15.08 13.28 1.35
CA GLU A 62 16.07 12.80 0.37
C GLU A 62 16.97 13.90 -0.20
N LYS A 63 16.54 15.18 -0.17
CA LYS A 63 17.28 16.27 -0.84
C LYS A 63 18.62 16.60 -0.18
N ASP A 64 18.72 16.40 1.13
CA ASP A 64 19.92 16.76 1.90
C ASP A 64 20.92 15.60 1.98
N SER A 65 20.61 14.43 1.42
CA SER A 65 21.52 13.30 1.30
C SER A 65 22.53 13.56 0.17
N PRO A 66 23.83 13.72 0.45
CA PRO A 66 24.83 13.94 -0.58
C PRO A 66 24.98 12.68 -1.43
N ASP A 67 24.64 12.79 -2.72
CA ASP A 67 24.88 11.73 -3.69
C ASP A 67 26.39 11.60 -3.97
N GLU A 68 27.02 10.61 -3.33
CA GLU A 68 28.44 10.30 -3.50
C GLU A 68 28.77 9.92 -4.96
N GLN A 69 27.81 9.36 -5.71
CA GLN A 69 28.00 9.04 -7.13
C GLN A 69 28.06 10.29 -7.99
N LEU A 70 27.25 11.31 -7.66
CA LEU A 70 27.30 12.60 -8.35
C LEU A 70 28.66 13.27 -8.22
N GLU A 71 29.28 13.19 -7.05
CA GLU A 71 30.60 13.79 -6.82
C GLU A 71 31.71 13.03 -7.57
N ASN A 72 31.65 11.70 -7.58
CA ASN A 72 32.56 10.87 -8.38
C ASN A 72 32.45 11.16 -9.89
N VAL A 73 31.24 11.36 -10.40
CA VAL A 73 31.00 11.73 -11.81
C VAL A 73 31.54 13.13 -12.12
N LYS A 74 31.43 14.09 -11.19
CA LYS A 74 32.05 15.41 -11.34
C LYS A 74 33.57 15.30 -11.38
N GLN A 75 34.18 14.51 -10.51
CA GLN A 75 35.63 14.30 -10.46
C GLN A 75 36.15 13.68 -11.76
N TRP A 76 35.48 12.64 -12.29
CA TRP A 76 35.87 12.05 -13.59
C TRP A 76 35.79 13.04 -14.75
N ARG A 77 34.81 13.96 -14.71
CA ARG A 77 34.67 15.01 -15.72
C ARG A 77 35.81 16.01 -15.65
N ILE A 78 36.16 16.47 -14.45
CA ILE A 78 37.25 17.43 -14.24
C ILE A 78 38.58 16.80 -14.67
N SER A 79 38.87 15.57 -14.22
CA SER A 79 40.11 14.88 -14.57
C SER A 79 40.26 14.63 -16.07
N CYS A 80 39.16 14.31 -16.77
CA CYS A 80 39.18 14.15 -18.23
C CYS A 80 39.52 15.47 -18.95
N VAL A 81 38.90 16.58 -18.52
CA VAL A 81 39.14 17.91 -19.10
C VAL A 81 40.60 18.35 -18.87
N GLU A 82 41.13 18.14 -17.67
CA GLU A 82 42.54 18.46 -17.35
C GLU A 82 43.52 17.67 -18.21
N GLN A 83 43.28 16.36 -18.39
CA GLN A 83 44.11 15.51 -19.24
C GLN A 83 44.05 15.92 -20.72
N LEU A 84 42.86 16.26 -21.23
CA LEU A 84 42.71 16.78 -22.60
C LEU A 84 43.39 18.13 -22.80
N TRP A 85 43.33 19.01 -21.78
CA TRP A 85 44.01 20.30 -21.80
C TRP A 85 45.55 20.15 -21.83
N ASP A 86 46.09 19.26 -21.02
CA ASP A 86 47.52 18.94 -20.99
C ASP A 86 48.01 18.36 -22.33
N ILE A 87 47.25 17.45 -22.94
CA ILE A 87 47.54 16.93 -24.29
C ILE A 87 47.55 18.06 -25.32
N THR A 88 46.60 19.00 -25.23
CA THR A 88 46.50 20.13 -26.16
C THR A 88 47.66 21.11 -26.01
N ASN A 89 48.13 21.36 -24.78
CA ASN A 89 49.30 22.20 -24.54
C ASN A 89 50.60 21.54 -25.01
N ARG A 90 50.74 20.22 -24.87
CA ARG A 90 51.95 19.48 -25.30
C ARG A 90 52.04 19.32 -26.81
N TYR A 91 50.92 19.00 -27.44
CA TYR A 91 50.83 18.79 -28.88
C TYR A 91 50.06 19.96 -29.49
N ASN A 92 50.69 21.14 -29.51
CA ASN A 92 50.16 22.32 -30.18
C ASN A 92 49.88 21.98 -31.67
N VAL A 93 48.91 22.66 -32.30
CA VAL A 93 48.09 22.36 -33.51
C VAL A 93 48.77 21.68 -34.74
N LEU A 94 50.08 21.47 -34.76
CA LEU A 94 50.89 20.97 -35.88
C LEU A 94 51.11 19.44 -35.92
N ASN A 95 50.93 18.69 -34.82
CA ASN A 95 51.05 17.22 -34.81
C ASN A 95 49.69 16.54 -34.55
N GLN A 96 48.84 16.59 -35.58
CA GLN A 96 47.47 16.09 -35.53
C GLN A 96 47.41 14.60 -35.14
N THR A 97 48.31 13.76 -35.67
CA THR A 97 48.27 12.31 -35.45
C THR A 97 48.51 11.93 -33.98
N ALA A 98 49.51 12.54 -33.34
CA ALA A 98 49.82 12.28 -31.95
C ALA A 98 48.75 12.87 -31.00
N TRP A 99 48.23 14.06 -31.33
CA TRP A 99 47.15 14.67 -30.56
C TRP A 99 45.86 13.83 -30.64
N THR A 100 45.47 13.38 -31.83
CA THR A 100 44.27 12.57 -32.04
C THR A 100 44.38 11.20 -31.34
N TYR A 101 45.55 10.55 -31.40
CA TYR A 101 45.76 9.26 -30.73
C TYR A 101 45.62 9.37 -29.21
N ASN A 102 46.32 10.33 -28.58
CA ASN A 102 46.30 10.49 -27.14
C ASN A 102 44.95 11.00 -26.62
N SER A 103 44.33 11.95 -27.32
CA SER A 103 43.00 12.46 -26.95
C SER A 103 41.95 11.35 -27.06
N ASN A 104 42.01 10.49 -28.09
CA ASN A 104 41.10 9.36 -28.23
C ASN A 104 41.28 8.32 -27.11
N ASN A 105 42.48 8.13 -26.57
CA ASN A 105 42.70 7.23 -25.44
C ASN A 105 42.09 7.78 -24.14
N VAL A 106 42.29 9.06 -23.84
CA VAL A 106 41.66 9.73 -22.67
C VAL A 106 40.14 9.75 -22.82
N LEU A 107 39.64 10.09 -24.01
CA LEU A 107 38.21 10.05 -24.32
C LEU A 107 37.66 8.62 -24.23
N LYS A 108 38.38 7.58 -24.65
CA LYS A 108 37.96 6.17 -24.46
C LYS A 108 37.93 5.77 -23.00
N VAL A 109 38.86 6.22 -22.17
CA VAL A 109 38.88 5.92 -20.72
C VAL A 109 37.73 6.65 -20.03
N PHE A 110 37.53 7.93 -20.32
CA PHE A 110 36.40 8.70 -19.81
C PHE A 110 35.07 8.14 -20.33
N GLN A 111 34.99 7.80 -21.62
CA GLN A 111 33.84 7.14 -22.22
C GLN A 111 33.62 5.78 -21.57
N ASN A 112 34.64 4.99 -21.25
CA ASN A 112 34.44 3.73 -20.54
C ASN A 112 33.95 3.99 -19.11
N ASN A 113 34.51 4.94 -18.37
CA ASN A 113 34.09 5.28 -17.00
C ASN A 113 32.65 5.85 -16.97
N ILE A 114 32.30 6.72 -17.92
CA ILE A 114 30.97 7.31 -18.06
C ILE A 114 29.97 6.34 -18.69
N THR A 115 30.33 5.60 -19.73
CA THR A 115 29.44 4.63 -20.38
C THR A 115 29.18 3.43 -19.47
N ASN A 116 30.14 3.06 -18.59
CA ASN A 116 29.93 2.10 -17.50
C ASN A 116 28.96 2.63 -16.43
N ALA A 117 29.01 3.92 -16.10
CA ALA A 117 28.07 4.52 -15.16
C ALA A 117 26.67 4.78 -15.78
N ILE A 118 26.60 5.04 -17.10
CA ILE A 118 25.41 5.64 -17.72
C ILE A 118 24.57 4.66 -18.55
N ARG A 119 25.14 3.66 -19.25
CA ARG A 119 24.30 2.85 -20.16
C ARG A 119 23.46 1.80 -19.45
N GLN A 120 23.83 1.33 -18.26
CA GLN A 120 23.11 0.31 -17.49
C GLN A 120 23.63 0.43 -16.04
N GLY A 121 22.97 0.04 -14.95
CA GLY A 121 22.56 -1.36 -14.76
C GLY A 121 23.63 -2.40 -15.18
N TYR A 122 24.88 -1.99 -15.46
CA TYR A 122 25.92 -2.80 -16.10
C TYR A 122 26.73 -3.38 -14.97
N ASN A 123 26.25 -4.51 -14.48
CA ASN A 123 26.85 -5.32 -13.44
C ASN A 123 28.09 -6.09 -13.92
N GLY A 124 28.67 -5.75 -15.08
CA GLY A 124 29.77 -6.52 -15.67
C GLY A 124 29.37 -7.96 -16.04
N ARG A 125 28.06 -8.25 -16.11
CA ARG A 125 27.53 -9.59 -16.33
C ARG A 125 27.31 -9.89 -17.80
N THR A 126 27.60 -11.11 -18.22
CA THR A 126 27.26 -11.59 -19.56
C THR A 126 25.74 -11.72 -19.73
N PRO A 127 25.20 -11.71 -20.96
CA PRO A 127 23.78 -11.97 -21.19
C PRO A 127 23.29 -13.28 -20.57
N GLU A 128 24.16 -14.29 -20.48
CA GLU A 128 23.90 -15.60 -19.87
C GLU A 128 23.77 -15.50 -18.34
N GLU A 129 24.58 -14.65 -17.69
CA GLU A 129 24.49 -14.37 -16.26
C GLU A 129 23.26 -13.52 -15.91
N ILE A 130 22.87 -12.59 -16.78
CA ILE A 130 21.66 -11.76 -16.61
C ILE A 130 20.39 -12.59 -16.82
N TRP A 131 20.37 -13.44 -17.85
CA TRP A 131 19.22 -14.28 -18.22
C TRP A 131 19.41 -15.75 -17.85
N SER A 132 20.00 -16.02 -16.68
CA SER A 132 19.99 -17.36 -16.12
C SER A 132 18.57 -17.82 -15.82
N PHE A 133 18.30 -19.15 -15.83
CA PHE A 133 16.94 -19.66 -15.64
C PHE A 133 16.24 -19.14 -14.37
N PRO A 134 16.88 -19.11 -13.17
CA PRO A 134 16.26 -18.53 -11.98
C PRO A 134 16.05 -17.01 -12.06
N ALA A 135 16.93 -16.27 -12.74
CA ALA A 135 16.75 -14.85 -12.98
C ALA A 135 15.57 -14.59 -13.96
N ALA A 136 15.45 -15.40 -15.02
CA ALA A 136 14.32 -15.36 -15.95
C ALA A 136 13.00 -15.78 -15.27
N LEU A 137 13.05 -16.71 -14.31
CA LEU A 137 11.91 -17.10 -13.50
C LEU A 137 11.46 -15.94 -12.58
N MET A 138 12.41 -15.25 -11.95
CA MET A 138 12.13 -14.05 -11.15
C MET A 138 11.58 -12.90 -12.00
N TYR A 139 12.11 -12.71 -13.21
CA TYR A 139 11.56 -11.78 -14.18
C TYR A 139 10.10 -12.15 -14.52
N SER A 140 9.85 -13.41 -14.86
CA SER A 140 8.50 -13.91 -15.18
C SER A 140 7.53 -13.71 -14.01
N LEU A 141 7.95 -14.07 -12.79
CA LEU A 141 7.22 -13.81 -11.55
C LEU A 141 6.85 -12.33 -11.44
N SER A 142 7.82 -11.43 -11.60
CA SER A 142 7.59 -9.98 -11.47
C SER A 142 6.56 -9.44 -12.47
N VAL A 143 6.48 -10.03 -13.67
CA VAL A 143 5.53 -9.64 -14.72
C VAL A 143 4.11 -10.10 -14.36
N PHE A 144 3.89 -11.39 -14.12
CA PHE A 144 2.52 -11.89 -13.88
C PHE A 144 1.97 -11.50 -12.50
N THR A 145 2.83 -11.28 -11.51
CA THR A 145 2.43 -10.81 -10.16
C THR A 145 2.15 -9.31 -10.11
N MET A 146 2.59 -8.57 -11.13
CA MET A 146 2.54 -7.10 -11.23
C MET A 146 3.44 -6.39 -10.21
N ILE A 147 4.56 -7.00 -9.81
CA ILE A 147 5.57 -6.35 -8.96
C ILE A 147 6.47 -5.45 -9.82
N GLY A 148 7.02 -6.02 -10.91
CA GLY A 148 7.83 -5.27 -11.88
C GLY A 148 9.11 -4.61 -11.35
N TYR A 149 10.02 -5.36 -10.69
CA TYR A 149 11.28 -4.84 -10.15
C TYR A 149 12.09 -3.94 -11.11
N GLY A 150 12.02 -4.16 -12.43
CA GLY A 150 12.70 -3.29 -13.40
C GLY A 150 14.23 -3.44 -13.47
N ASN A 151 14.83 -4.27 -12.62
CA ASN A 151 16.26 -4.58 -12.63
C ASN A 151 16.69 -5.43 -13.85
N VAL A 152 15.80 -6.29 -14.36
CA VAL A 152 15.98 -7.07 -15.59
C VAL A 152 14.82 -6.78 -16.53
N VAL A 153 15.13 -6.33 -17.76
CA VAL A 153 14.13 -5.97 -18.77
C VAL A 153 14.53 -6.46 -20.16
N PRO A 154 13.57 -6.86 -21.01
CA PRO A 154 13.83 -7.29 -22.37
C PRO A 154 14.29 -6.10 -23.21
N LYS A 155 15.52 -6.18 -23.72
CA LYS A 155 16.09 -5.14 -24.59
C LYS A 155 15.67 -5.33 -26.07
N THR A 156 15.38 -6.56 -26.48
CA THR A 156 15.02 -6.91 -27.86
C THR A 156 13.56 -6.61 -28.18
N ALA A 157 13.25 -6.29 -29.45
CA ALA A 157 11.87 -6.05 -29.91
C ALA A 157 10.98 -7.29 -29.67
N TRP A 158 11.47 -8.48 -30.04
CA TRP A 158 10.78 -9.74 -29.78
C TRP A 158 10.59 -10.05 -28.30
N GLY A 159 11.56 -9.71 -27.45
CA GLY A 159 11.41 -9.84 -26.00
C GLY A 159 10.28 -8.95 -25.46
N LYS A 160 10.18 -7.70 -25.93
CA LYS A 160 9.08 -6.79 -25.55
C LYS A 160 7.72 -7.32 -25.99
N VAL A 161 7.60 -7.80 -27.23
CA VAL A 161 6.37 -8.44 -27.75
C VAL A 161 6.01 -9.68 -26.93
N GLY A 162 7.00 -10.52 -26.62
CA GLY A 162 6.82 -11.70 -25.77
C GLY A 162 6.30 -11.36 -24.37
N THR A 163 6.85 -10.31 -23.74
CA THR A 163 6.39 -9.83 -22.42
C THR A 163 4.95 -9.32 -22.47
N ILE A 164 4.56 -8.58 -23.52
CA ILE A 164 3.18 -8.11 -23.68
C ILE A 164 2.23 -9.32 -23.73
N ALA A 165 2.51 -10.30 -24.59
CA ALA A 165 1.70 -11.50 -24.70
C ALA A 165 1.67 -12.30 -23.38
N TYR A 166 2.82 -12.46 -22.72
CA TYR A 166 2.93 -13.15 -21.44
C TYR A 166 2.12 -12.46 -20.33
N ALA A 167 2.16 -11.13 -20.25
CA ALA A 167 1.38 -10.37 -19.27
C ALA A 167 -0.13 -10.49 -19.50
N CYS A 168 -0.58 -10.47 -20.76
CA CYS A 168 -2.00 -10.59 -21.11
C CYS A 168 -2.66 -11.87 -20.56
N PHE A 169 -1.95 -13.01 -20.56
CA PHE A 169 -2.47 -14.26 -20.01
C PHE A 169 -2.05 -14.49 -18.56
N GLY A 170 -0.81 -14.12 -18.20
CA GLY A 170 -0.25 -14.33 -16.87
C GLY A 170 -0.99 -13.56 -15.79
N ILE A 171 -1.33 -12.29 -16.03
CA ILE A 171 -2.01 -11.45 -15.03
C ILE A 171 -3.40 -12.00 -14.68
N PRO A 172 -4.29 -12.34 -15.63
CA PRO A 172 -5.57 -12.96 -15.31
C PRO A 172 -5.44 -14.28 -14.53
N ILE A 173 -4.53 -15.17 -14.95
CA ILE A 173 -4.28 -16.45 -14.26
C ILE A 173 -3.81 -16.19 -12.83
N TYR A 174 -2.90 -15.23 -12.64
CA TYR A 174 -2.41 -14.85 -11.34
C TYR A 174 -3.50 -14.20 -10.46
N ILE A 175 -4.38 -13.37 -11.01
CA ILE A 175 -5.52 -12.80 -10.26
C ILE A 175 -6.43 -13.94 -9.76
N LEU A 176 -6.71 -14.95 -10.59
CA LEU A 176 -7.46 -16.13 -10.16
C LEU A 176 -6.75 -16.88 -9.03
N TYR A 177 -5.43 -17.10 -9.17
CA TYR A 177 -4.60 -17.66 -8.10
C TYR A 177 -4.69 -16.83 -6.81
N PHE A 178 -4.49 -15.51 -6.89
CA PHE A 178 -4.52 -14.58 -5.76
C PHE A 178 -5.87 -14.64 -5.03
N CYS A 179 -6.97 -14.57 -5.77
CA CYS A 179 -8.32 -14.65 -5.19
C CYS A 179 -8.60 -16.01 -4.54
N ASN A 180 -8.16 -17.12 -5.14
CA ASN A 180 -8.39 -18.47 -4.61
C ASN A 180 -7.51 -18.76 -3.40
N MET A 181 -6.20 -18.49 -3.51
CA MET A 181 -5.22 -18.72 -2.45
C MET A 181 -5.57 -17.94 -1.18
N GLY A 182 -6.01 -16.69 -1.32
CA GLY A 182 -6.45 -15.90 -0.18
C GLY A 182 -7.66 -16.49 0.55
N LYS A 183 -8.56 -17.22 -0.14
CA LYS A 183 -9.70 -17.91 0.51
C LYS A 183 -9.24 -19.17 1.23
N VAL A 184 -8.40 -19.98 0.58
CA VAL A 184 -7.86 -21.22 1.15
C VAL A 184 -7.08 -20.91 2.42
N LEU A 185 -6.13 -19.97 2.36
CA LEU A 185 -5.35 -19.56 3.52
C LEU A 185 -6.21 -18.95 4.63
N ALA A 186 -7.24 -18.15 4.28
CA ALA A 186 -8.17 -17.62 5.27
C ALA A 186 -8.97 -18.72 5.99
N GLN A 187 -9.40 -19.75 5.26
CA GLN A 187 -10.09 -20.91 5.84
C GLN A 187 -9.16 -21.74 6.73
N SER A 188 -7.93 -22.01 6.26
CA SER A 188 -6.91 -22.69 7.06
C SER A 188 -6.56 -21.90 8.33
N PHE A 189 -6.46 -20.58 8.24
CA PHE A 189 -6.18 -19.72 9.38
C PHE A 189 -7.35 -19.69 10.39
N LYS A 190 -8.60 -19.57 9.90
CA LYS A 190 -9.81 -19.68 10.74
C LYS A 190 -9.84 -21.04 11.45
N TRP A 191 -9.56 -22.12 10.73
CA TRP A 191 -9.50 -23.46 11.31
C TRP A 191 -8.41 -23.58 12.39
N LEU A 192 -7.17 -23.18 12.08
CA LEU A 192 -6.06 -23.18 13.04
C LEU A 192 -6.36 -22.34 14.29
N TYR A 193 -6.96 -21.16 14.11
CA TYR A 193 -7.32 -20.28 15.21
C TYR A 193 -8.38 -20.91 16.12
N ILE A 194 -9.41 -21.51 15.54
CA ILE A 194 -10.47 -22.22 16.28
C ILE A 194 -9.88 -23.40 17.03
N THR A 195 -9.11 -24.26 16.35
CA THR A 195 -8.49 -25.44 16.97
C THR A 195 -7.54 -25.03 18.11
N ALA A 196 -6.71 -24.01 17.93
CA ALA A 196 -5.83 -23.52 18.99
C ALA A 196 -6.62 -22.96 20.19
N HIS A 197 -7.71 -22.23 19.94
CA HIS A 197 -8.55 -21.68 20.98
C HIS A 197 -9.36 -22.77 21.72
N GLU A 198 -9.84 -23.79 21.03
CA GLU A 198 -10.51 -24.96 21.61
C GLU A 198 -9.55 -25.81 22.45
N CYS A 199 -8.31 -26.03 21.99
CA CYS A 199 -7.29 -26.72 22.80
C CYS A 199 -6.88 -25.93 24.07
N SER A 200 -7.00 -24.60 24.04
CA SER A 200 -6.66 -23.74 25.18
C SER A 200 -7.83 -23.54 26.14
N ARG A 201 -9.07 -23.81 25.70
CA ARG A 201 -10.29 -23.59 26.47
C ARG A 201 -10.89 -24.94 26.89
N ARG A 202 -10.61 -25.31 28.14
CA ARG A 202 -11.38 -26.34 28.87
C ARG A 202 -12.82 -25.81 29.01
N GLU A 203 -13.77 -26.35 28.24
CA GLU A 203 -15.18 -25.96 28.39
C GLU A 203 -15.73 -26.56 29.69
N ASP A 204 -16.12 -25.69 30.62
CA ASP A 204 -17.13 -26.05 31.62
C ASP A 204 -18.49 -26.01 30.90
N PRO A 205 -19.23 -27.13 30.81
CA PRO A 205 -20.54 -27.14 30.18
C PRO A 205 -21.53 -26.32 31.01
N LEU A 206 -22.07 -25.25 30.42
CA LEU A 206 -23.17 -24.49 31.00
C LEU A 206 -24.48 -25.27 30.77
N LEU A 207 -25.06 -25.76 31.87
CA LEU A 207 -26.39 -26.36 31.90
C LEU A 207 -27.43 -25.22 31.98
N GLU A 208 -28.07 -24.91 30.85
CA GLU A 208 -29.30 -24.10 30.82
C GLU A 208 -30.44 -25.02 30.30
N ASP A 209 -31.47 -25.22 31.12
CA ASP A 209 -32.72 -25.93 30.79
C ASP A 209 -32.61 -27.32 30.13
N GLY A 210 -31.67 -28.16 30.57
CA GLY A 210 -31.72 -29.61 30.32
C GLY A 210 -31.50 -30.06 28.87
N GLU A 211 -31.23 -29.15 27.93
CA GLU A 211 -30.88 -29.47 26.55
C GLU A 211 -29.44 -29.04 26.23
N ILE A 212 -28.64 -29.98 25.73
CA ILE A 212 -27.29 -29.70 25.21
C ILE A 212 -27.45 -29.02 23.84
N GLN A 213 -27.53 -27.69 23.82
CA GLN A 213 -27.46 -26.94 22.57
C GLN A 213 -26.01 -26.60 22.23
N PRO A 214 -25.46 -27.07 21.08
CA PRO A 214 -24.15 -26.64 20.64
C PRO A 214 -24.23 -25.16 20.23
N VAL A 215 -23.73 -24.28 21.09
CA VAL A 215 -23.62 -22.85 20.75
C VAL A 215 -22.58 -22.71 19.64
N LYS A 216 -23.02 -22.72 18.37
CA LYS A 216 -22.17 -22.37 17.23
C LYS A 216 -21.83 -20.88 17.30
N ARG A 217 -20.85 -20.52 18.14
CA ARG A 217 -20.30 -19.16 18.16
C ARG A 217 -19.55 -18.95 16.86
N LYS A 218 -20.00 -17.97 16.07
CA LYS A 218 -19.30 -17.54 14.86
C LYS A 218 -18.02 -16.83 15.32
N ILE A 219 -16.91 -17.58 15.41
CA ILE A 219 -15.60 -17.04 15.78
C ILE A 219 -15.15 -16.13 14.64
N THR A 220 -15.26 -14.82 14.84
CA THR A 220 -14.76 -13.81 13.92
C THR A 220 -13.30 -13.61 14.25
N VAL A 221 -12.42 -14.07 13.37
CA VAL A 221 -10.99 -13.85 13.50
C VAL A 221 -10.75 -12.35 13.41
N PRO A 222 -10.15 -11.70 14.43
CA PRO A 222 -9.96 -10.27 14.41
C PRO A 222 -8.95 -9.88 13.32
N SER A 223 -9.22 -8.79 12.59
CA SER A 223 -8.30 -8.24 11.59
C SER A 223 -6.90 -7.93 12.13
N THR A 224 -6.77 -7.70 13.44
CA THR A 224 -5.48 -7.51 14.11
C THR A 224 -4.60 -8.77 14.09
N ALA A 225 -5.19 -9.97 14.07
CA ALA A 225 -4.42 -11.22 13.95
C ALA A 225 -3.73 -11.33 12.58
N CYS A 226 -4.34 -10.80 11.52
CA CYS A 226 -3.73 -10.74 10.18
C CYS A 226 -2.47 -9.89 10.15
N LEU A 227 -2.47 -8.76 10.87
CA LEU A 227 -1.31 -7.88 10.98
C LEU A 227 -0.14 -8.58 11.66
N TRP A 228 -0.42 -9.37 12.71
CA TRP A 228 0.61 -10.18 13.37
C TRP A 228 1.20 -11.22 12.41
N VAL A 229 0.36 -11.97 11.68
CA VAL A 229 0.84 -12.98 10.71
C VAL A 229 1.73 -12.34 9.64
N ILE A 230 1.31 -11.22 9.05
CA ILE A 230 2.14 -10.48 8.07
C ILE A 230 3.43 -9.99 8.73
N SER A 231 3.38 -9.45 9.95
CA SER A 231 4.56 -8.95 10.65
C SER A 231 5.59 -10.05 10.93
N PHE A 232 5.13 -11.23 11.39
CA PHE A 232 6.00 -12.40 11.56
C PHE A 232 6.58 -12.88 10.23
N TYR A 233 5.81 -12.81 9.15
CA TYR A 233 6.27 -13.19 7.82
C TYR A 233 7.31 -12.23 7.24
N ILE A 234 7.16 -10.93 7.50
CA ILE A 234 8.16 -9.93 7.14
C ILE A 234 9.41 -10.14 7.99
N LEU A 235 9.26 -10.35 9.31
CA LEU A 235 10.40 -10.58 10.21
C LEU A 235 11.22 -11.81 9.81
N SER A 236 10.58 -12.91 9.42
CA SER A 236 11.30 -14.10 8.93
C SER A 236 12.06 -13.81 7.64
N GLY A 237 11.46 -13.03 6.72
CA GLY A 237 12.13 -12.54 5.51
C GLY A 237 13.33 -11.65 5.84
N THR A 238 13.17 -10.69 6.75
CA THR A 238 14.23 -9.78 7.20
C THR A 238 15.45 -10.54 7.73
N ILE A 239 15.24 -11.57 8.55
CA ILE A 239 16.34 -12.40 9.10
C ILE A 239 16.98 -13.23 7.98
N MET A 240 16.18 -13.86 7.12
CA MET A 240 16.66 -14.71 6.03
C MET A 240 17.50 -13.91 5.01
N PHE A 241 16.98 -12.79 4.51
CA PHE A 241 17.66 -11.97 3.51
C PHE A 241 18.84 -11.19 4.10
N GLY A 242 18.73 -10.71 5.34
CA GLY A 242 19.84 -10.05 6.03
C GLY A 242 21.05 -10.97 6.18
N ALA A 243 20.80 -12.25 6.52
CA ALA A 243 21.87 -13.24 6.63
C ALA A 243 22.45 -13.69 5.27
N TRP A 244 21.61 -13.84 4.24
CA TRP A 244 22.03 -14.42 2.95
C TRP A 244 22.64 -13.43 1.97
N GLU A 245 22.13 -12.21 1.95
CA GLU A 245 22.59 -11.14 1.05
C GLU A 245 23.52 -10.15 1.75
N LYS A 246 23.79 -10.37 3.05
CA LYS A 246 24.60 -9.48 3.90
C LYS A 246 24.06 -8.04 3.93
N TRP A 247 22.75 -7.89 3.73
CA TRP A 247 22.06 -6.61 3.80
C TRP A 247 21.81 -6.22 5.25
N ASN A 248 21.69 -4.92 5.51
CA ASN A 248 21.19 -4.47 6.81
C ASN A 248 19.75 -4.98 7.02
N TYR A 249 19.34 -5.16 8.28
CA TYR A 249 17.98 -5.58 8.59
C TYR A 249 16.93 -4.56 8.11
N LEU A 250 17.28 -3.28 8.05
CA LEU A 250 16.43 -2.24 7.48
C LEU A 250 16.20 -2.46 5.98
N ASP A 251 17.27 -2.63 5.20
CA ASP A 251 17.21 -2.87 3.75
C ASP A 251 16.48 -4.18 3.42
N SER A 252 16.69 -5.21 4.24
CA SER A 252 16.00 -6.49 4.12
C SER A 252 14.49 -6.37 4.39
N THR A 253 14.11 -5.59 5.41
CA THR A 253 12.70 -5.31 5.72
C THR A 253 12.06 -4.48 4.62
N TYR A 254 12.77 -3.46 4.14
CA TYR A 254 12.37 -2.61 3.03
C TYR A 254 12.10 -3.45 1.77
N PHE A 255 13.01 -4.36 1.42
CA PHE A 255 12.82 -5.32 0.32
C PHE A 255 11.56 -6.17 0.51
N CYS A 256 11.35 -6.76 1.69
CA CYS A 256 10.19 -7.61 1.96
C CYS A 256 8.87 -6.83 1.79
N VAL A 257 8.79 -5.62 2.36
CA VAL A 257 7.59 -4.77 2.28
C VAL A 257 7.30 -4.35 0.84
N ILE A 258 8.29 -3.83 0.12
CA ILE A 258 8.12 -3.36 -1.26
C ILE A 258 7.75 -4.48 -2.22
N SER A 259 8.30 -5.67 -2.01
CA SER A 259 7.99 -6.85 -2.81
C SER A 259 6.56 -7.33 -2.57
N LEU A 260 6.14 -7.46 -1.30
CA LEU A 260 4.80 -7.95 -0.93
C LEU A 260 3.69 -6.93 -1.22
N CYS A 261 3.98 -5.63 -1.11
CA CYS A 261 3.07 -4.57 -1.50
C CYS A 261 3.00 -4.35 -3.03
N LYS A 262 3.80 -5.07 -3.82
CA LYS A 262 3.93 -4.91 -5.28
C LYS A 262 4.36 -3.51 -5.73
N ILE A 263 5.17 -2.84 -4.91
CA ILE A 263 5.78 -1.55 -5.29
C ILE A 263 6.96 -1.83 -6.24
N GLY A 264 7.81 -2.78 -5.89
CA GLY A 264 8.85 -3.33 -6.77
C GLY A 264 9.84 -2.30 -7.34
N PHE A 265 10.50 -1.48 -6.52
CA PHE A 265 11.52 -0.54 -7.02
C PHE A 265 12.75 -1.22 -7.66
N GLY A 266 13.08 -2.43 -7.20
CA GLY A 266 14.16 -3.27 -7.75
C GLY A 266 15.58 -2.76 -7.55
N ASP A 267 15.74 -1.81 -6.62
CA ASP A 267 17.00 -1.42 -6.00
C ASP A 267 17.65 -2.57 -5.21
N PHE A 268 16.84 -3.35 -4.50
CA PHE A 268 17.27 -4.59 -3.83
C PHE A 268 16.60 -5.81 -4.49
N VAL A 269 17.41 -6.74 -4.98
CA VAL A 269 16.95 -8.05 -5.47
C VAL A 269 17.98 -9.13 -5.08
N PRO A 270 17.58 -10.20 -4.36
CA PRO A 270 18.48 -11.28 -3.99
C PRO A 270 19.17 -11.89 -5.21
N GLY A 271 20.46 -12.24 -5.11
CA GLY A 271 21.25 -12.76 -6.23
C GLY A 271 21.73 -11.71 -7.27
N ALA A 272 21.43 -10.42 -7.08
CA ALA A 272 21.92 -9.35 -7.95
C ALA A 272 23.38 -8.93 -7.68
N ASN A 273 23.95 -9.33 -6.54
CA ASN A 273 25.34 -9.00 -6.18
C ASN A 273 26.35 -9.96 -6.83
N ILE A 274 27.41 -9.40 -7.41
CA ILE A 274 28.43 -10.11 -8.22
C ILE A 274 29.44 -10.88 -7.34
N ALA A 275 29.61 -10.48 -6.09
CA ALA A 275 30.72 -10.93 -5.24
C ALA A 275 30.71 -12.43 -4.85
N ASP A 276 29.55 -13.11 -4.88
CA ASP A 276 29.42 -14.51 -4.42
C ASP A 276 28.98 -15.48 -5.56
N SER A 277 29.34 -15.16 -6.82
CA SER A 277 28.76 -15.78 -8.04
C SER A 277 29.20 -17.21 -8.37
N ALA A 278 29.84 -17.96 -7.48
CA ALA A 278 30.32 -19.31 -7.79
C ALA A 278 29.48 -20.45 -7.18
N GLU A 279 28.90 -20.28 -5.97
CA GLU A 279 28.14 -21.37 -5.32
C GLU A 279 26.91 -20.83 -4.57
N GLY A 280 25.70 -21.19 -5.04
CA GLY A 280 24.44 -21.00 -4.29
C GLY A 280 23.48 -19.90 -4.78
N SER A 281 23.86 -19.06 -5.76
CA SER A 281 23.00 -17.96 -6.28
C SER A 281 21.63 -18.46 -6.80
N HIS A 282 21.61 -19.59 -7.50
CA HIS A 282 20.37 -20.17 -8.03
C HIS A 282 19.39 -20.60 -6.93
N VAL A 283 19.87 -21.14 -5.82
CA VAL A 283 19.04 -21.58 -4.69
C VAL A 283 18.42 -20.36 -3.98
N LYS A 284 19.19 -19.29 -3.80
CA LYS A 284 18.70 -18.02 -3.21
C LYS A 284 17.55 -17.44 -4.03
N LEU A 285 17.67 -17.42 -5.36
CA LEU A 285 16.62 -16.92 -6.27
C LEU A 285 15.35 -17.79 -6.24
N VAL A 286 15.48 -19.12 -6.17
CA VAL A 286 14.33 -20.02 -6.07
C VAL A 286 13.62 -19.86 -4.72
N ILE A 287 14.36 -19.72 -3.63
CA ILE A 287 13.75 -19.50 -2.31
C ILE A 287 13.08 -18.13 -2.26
N ASN A 288 13.68 -17.09 -2.87
CA ASN A 288 13.03 -15.80 -3.03
C ASN A 288 11.73 -15.90 -3.84
N PHE A 289 11.71 -16.67 -4.92
CA PHE A 289 10.48 -16.93 -5.69
C PHE A 289 9.38 -17.55 -4.82
N ILE A 290 9.72 -18.59 -4.03
CA ILE A 290 8.78 -19.26 -3.13
C ILE A 290 8.30 -18.29 -2.04
N TYR A 291 9.22 -17.52 -1.46
CA TYR A 291 8.91 -16.50 -0.46
C TYR A 291 7.90 -15.50 -1.03
N VAL A 292 8.23 -14.82 -2.14
CA VAL A 292 7.31 -13.83 -2.74
C VAL A 292 5.95 -14.48 -3.09
N LEU A 293 5.91 -15.69 -3.65
CA LEU A 293 4.66 -16.36 -4.00
C LEU A 293 3.78 -16.65 -2.77
N LEU A 294 4.37 -17.19 -1.70
CA LEU A 294 3.65 -17.51 -0.46
C LEU A 294 3.23 -16.23 0.28
N GLY A 295 4.10 -15.23 0.34
CA GLY A 295 3.81 -13.93 0.91
C GLY A 295 2.66 -13.22 0.18
N MET A 296 2.61 -13.31 -1.15
CA MET A 296 1.47 -12.80 -1.91
C MET A 296 0.16 -13.52 -1.55
N GLY A 297 0.21 -14.82 -1.25
CA GLY A 297 -0.93 -15.57 -0.71
C GLY A 297 -1.39 -15.06 0.66
N LEU A 298 -0.45 -14.74 1.57
CA LEU A 298 -0.75 -14.16 2.88
C LEU A 298 -1.35 -12.75 2.76
N VAL A 299 -0.83 -11.92 1.86
CA VAL A 299 -1.42 -10.60 1.55
C VAL A 299 -2.83 -10.77 1.00
N ALA A 300 -3.07 -11.74 0.11
CA ALA A 300 -4.40 -12.06 -0.41
C ALA A 300 -5.38 -12.49 0.68
N MET A 301 -4.92 -13.31 1.63
CA MET A 301 -5.69 -13.72 2.81
C MET A 301 -6.11 -12.49 3.62
N CYS A 302 -5.15 -11.62 3.94
CA CYS A 302 -5.40 -10.43 4.75
C CYS A 302 -6.33 -9.46 4.02
N TYR A 303 -6.17 -9.28 2.70
CA TYR A 303 -7.08 -8.50 1.87
C TYR A 303 -8.50 -9.06 1.92
N ASN A 304 -8.68 -10.37 1.77
CA ASN A 304 -10.00 -11.01 1.81
C ASN A 304 -10.67 -10.86 3.18
N LEU A 305 -9.94 -11.08 4.28
CA LEU A 305 -10.45 -10.92 5.64
C LEU A 305 -10.80 -9.47 5.94
N MET A 306 -9.93 -8.52 5.57
CA MET A 306 -10.20 -7.09 5.71
C MET A 306 -11.43 -6.68 4.89
N CYS A 307 -11.57 -7.17 3.66
CA CYS A 307 -12.75 -6.92 2.82
C CYS A 307 -14.02 -7.52 3.43
N GLU A 308 -13.94 -8.71 4.04
CA GLU A 308 -15.08 -9.33 4.75
C GLU A 308 -15.52 -8.44 5.91
N ASP A 309 -14.59 -8.01 6.77
CA ASP A 309 -14.85 -7.13 7.91
C ASP A 309 -15.42 -5.77 7.50
N VAL A 310 -14.84 -5.14 6.47
CA VAL A 310 -15.35 -3.86 5.93
C VAL A 310 -16.76 -4.04 5.39
N ARG A 311 -17.04 -5.13 4.67
CA ARG A 311 -18.40 -5.41 4.15
C ARG A 311 -19.41 -5.61 5.27
N VAL A 312 -19.04 -6.27 6.37
CA VAL A 312 -19.91 -6.43 7.54
C VAL A 312 -20.22 -5.08 8.17
N LYS A 313 -19.19 -4.29 8.48
CA LYS A 313 -19.38 -2.94 9.05
C LYS A 313 -20.20 -2.02 8.16
N VAL A 314 -20.01 -2.08 6.85
CA VAL A 314 -20.82 -1.31 5.89
C VAL A 314 -22.28 -1.77 5.89
N ARG A 315 -22.56 -3.07 6.07
CA ARG A 315 -23.94 -3.58 6.20
C ARG A 315 -24.58 -3.11 7.51
N GLU A 316 -23.85 -3.18 8.63
CA GLU A 316 -24.30 -2.68 9.93
C GLU A 316 -24.63 -1.18 9.86
N LEU A 317 -23.72 -0.37 9.31
CA LEU A 317 -23.96 1.08 9.10
C LEU A 317 -25.16 1.35 8.19
N ARG A 318 -25.37 0.52 7.16
CA ARG A 318 -26.54 0.65 6.27
C ARG A 318 -27.84 0.34 7.00
N GLU A 319 -27.84 -0.66 7.88
CA GLU A 319 -29.00 -1.03 8.70
C GLU A 319 -29.31 0.04 9.76
N GLU A 320 -28.28 0.57 10.44
CA GLU A 320 -28.42 1.71 11.36
C GLU A 320 -28.98 2.95 10.66
N LEU A 321 -28.46 3.28 9.47
CA LEU A 321 -28.95 4.40 8.68
C LEU A 321 -30.40 4.20 8.27
N LYS A 322 -30.77 3.00 7.84
CA LYS A 322 -32.15 2.66 7.48
C LYS A 322 -33.08 2.83 8.68
N ASN A 323 -32.72 2.28 9.83
CA ASN A 323 -33.50 2.39 11.06
C ASN A 323 -33.66 3.85 11.50
N CYS A 324 -32.61 4.66 11.37
CA CYS A 324 -32.67 6.10 11.65
C CYS A 324 -33.62 6.83 10.69
N LEU A 325 -33.57 6.50 9.40
CA LEU A 325 -34.44 7.11 8.39
C LEU A 325 -35.91 6.71 8.57
N ASP A 326 -36.16 5.47 8.96
CA ASP A 326 -37.49 4.96 9.31
C ASP A 326 -38.04 5.66 10.57
N ASP A 327 -37.23 5.87 11.62
CA ASP A 327 -37.62 6.65 12.83
C ASP A 327 -37.95 8.12 12.52
N ILE A 328 -37.13 8.77 11.67
CA ILE A 328 -37.40 10.14 11.21
C ILE A 328 -38.73 10.20 10.46
N THR A 329 -38.97 9.25 9.54
CA THR A 329 -40.19 9.20 8.73
C THR A 329 -41.43 8.97 9.60
N LEU A 330 -41.32 8.11 10.62
CA LEU A 330 -42.39 7.85 11.57
C LEU A 330 -42.71 9.09 12.42
N LYS A 331 -41.69 9.78 12.94
CA LYS A 331 -41.87 11.05 13.67
C LYS A 331 -42.55 12.12 12.83
N ILE A 332 -42.18 12.27 11.56
CA ILE A 332 -42.84 13.21 10.64
C ILE A 332 -44.31 12.83 10.47
N THR A 333 -44.61 11.55 10.26
CA THR A 333 -45.98 11.07 10.04
C THR A 333 -46.88 11.31 11.26
N VAL A 334 -46.40 11.04 12.47
CA VAL A 334 -47.14 11.30 13.72
C VAL A 334 -47.41 12.81 13.89
N CYS A 335 -46.39 13.65 13.71
CA CYS A 335 -46.55 15.11 13.78
C CYS A 335 -47.60 15.63 12.78
N MET A 336 -47.60 15.11 11.55
CA MET A 336 -48.59 15.49 10.53
C MET A 336 -50.01 15.07 10.91
N ASN A 337 -50.18 13.87 11.49
CA ASN A 337 -51.49 13.37 11.91
C ASN A 337 -52.04 14.14 13.12
N ASP A 338 -51.21 14.45 14.11
CA ASP A 338 -51.61 15.27 15.27
C ASP A 338 -52.06 16.66 14.85
N THR A 339 -51.36 17.26 13.88
CA THR A 339 -51.73 18.56 13.30
C THR A 339 -53.10 18.50 12.61
N LYS A 340 -53.37 17.40 11.89
CA LYS A 340 -54.67 17.16 11.21
C LYS A 340 -55.82 17.01 12.21
N TYR A 341 -55.59 16.27 13.30
CA TYR A 341 -56.58 16.07 14.37
C TYR A 341 -56.92 17.38 15.09
N TYR A 342 -55.90 18.22 15.35
CA TYR A 342 -56.09 19.54 15.95
C TYR A 342 -57.00 20.44 15.09
N HIS A 343 -56.76 20.48 13.78
CA HIS A 343 -57.59 21.26 12.86
C HIS A 343 -59.03 20.75 12.77
N GLN A 344 -59.22 19.42 12.72
CA GLN A 344 -60.56 18.83 12.69
C GLN A 344 -61.38 19.14 13.94
N ARG A 345 -60.72 19.14 15.12
CA ARG A 345 -61.36 19.47 16.40
C ARG A 345 -61.72 20.95 16.50
N GLN A 346 -60.87 21.85 16.01
CA GLN A 346 -61.21 23.28 15.91
C GLN A 346 -62.42 23.52 15.00
N THR A 347 -62.49 22.88 13.84
CA THR A 347 -63.66 23.04 12.94
C THR A 347 -64.95 22.46 13.50
N ARG A 348 -64.90 21.47 14.41
CA ARG A 348 -66.09 20.90 15.07
C ARG A 348 -66.63 21.75 16.21
N ASN A 349 -65.79 22.57 16.86
CA ASN A 349 -66.20 23.45 17.96
C ASN A 349 -66.70 24.83 17.49
N ILE A 350 -66.65 25.10 16.18
CA ILE A 350 -67.09 26.37 15.57
C ILE A 350 -68.48 26.23 14.90
N LYS A 351 -69.03 25.02 14.82
CA LYS A 351 -70.45 24.77 14.51
C LYS A 351 -71.20 24.46 15.80
#